data_AF-A0A5K1HVV3-F1
#
_entry.id   AF-A0A5K1HVV3-F1
#
_cell.length_a   1.000
_cell.length_b   1.000
_cell.length_c   1.000
_cell.angle_alpha   90.00
_cell.angle_beta   90.00
_cell.angle_gamma   90.00
#
_symmetry.space_group_name_H-M   'P 1'
#
loop_
_entity.id
_entity.type
_entity.pdbx_description
1 polymer ?
#
loop_
_entity_poly.entity_id
_entity_poly.type
_entity_poly.pdbx_seq_one_letter_code
_entity_poly.pdbx_strand_id
1 'polypeptide(L)' 'FNNSRSLHFFLAAWPVVGIWFTALGISTMAFNLNGFNFNQSVVDSQGRVINTWADIINRANLGMEVMHE' A
#
# COMPACT_ATOMS: atom_id res chain seq x y z
N PHE A 1 2.39 -22.12 -19.75
CA PHE A 1 3.13 -21.53 -20.89
C PHE A 1 3.48 -22.64 -21.86
N ASN A 2 3.12 -22.50 -23.15
CA ASN A 2 3.41 -23.53 -24.16
C ASN A 2 4.72 -23.26 -24.94
N ASN A 3 5.42 -22.17 -24.61
CA ASN A 3 6.75 -21.82 -25.13
C ASN A 3 7.69 -21.60 -23.93
N SER A 4 8.81 -22.34 -23.90
CA SER A 4 9.77 -22.27 -22.79
C SER A 4 10.44 -20.89 -22.66
N ARG A 5 10.70 -20.19 -23.76
CA ARG A 5 11.31 -18.85 -23.73
C ARG A 5 10.40 -17.81 -23.09
N SER A 6 9.10 -17.86 -23.37
CA SER A 6 8.14 -16.95 -22.75
C SER A 6 7.92 -17.26 -21.27
N LEU A 7 8.01 -18.53 -20.87
CA LEU A 7 8.04 -18.90 -19.45
C LEU A 7 9.24 -18.28 -18.73
N HIS A 8 10.46 -18.48 -19.25
CA HIS A 8 11.67 -17.95 -18.61
C HIS A 8 11.69 -16.42 -18.59
N PHE A 9 11.21 -15.78 -19.66
CA PHE A 9 11.02 -14.33 -19.67
C PHE A 9 10.04 -13.87 -18.58
N PHE A 10 8.90 -14.53 -18.43
CA PHE A 10 7.93 -14.19 -17.40
C PHE A 10 8.48 -14.39 -15.98
N LEU A 11 9.20 -15.50 -15.74
CA LEU A 11 9.84 -15.78 -14.46
C LEU A 11 10.88 -14.73 -14.06
N ALA A 12 11.57 -14.12 -15.03
CA ALA A 12 12.48 -13.01 -14.77
C ALA A 12 11.72 -11.67 -14.63
N ALA A 13 10.82 -11.38 -15.56
CA ALA A 13 10.11 -10.10 -15.61
C ALA A 13 9.21 -9.87 -14.39
N TRP A 14 8.51 -10.91 -13.92
CA TRP A 14 7.57 -10.80 -12.81
C TRP A 14 8.20 -10.24 -11.51
N PRO A 15 9.26 -10.86 -10.94
CA PRO A 15 9.91 -10.31 -9.75
C PRO A 15 10.64 -8.99 -10.05
N VAL A 16 11.26 -8.83 -11.23
CA VAL A 16 12.01 -7.62 -11.57
C VAL A 16 11.09 -6.38 -11.61
N VAL A 17 9.95 -6.50 -12.29
CA VAL A 17 8.96 -5.42 -12.35
C VAL A 17 8.41 -5.10 -10.96
N GLY A 18 8.16 -6.12 -10.12
CA GLY A 18 7.76 -5.92 -8.73
C GLY A 18 8.79 -5.11 -7.93
N ILE A 19 10.08 -5.44 -8.05
CA ILE A 19 11.16 -4.70 -7.38
C ILE A 19 11.24 -3.26 -7.89
N TRP A 20 11.08 -3.04 -9.19
CA TRP A 20 11.05 -1.68 -9.74
C TRP A 20 9.91 -0.84 -9.16
N PHE A 21 8.70 -1.40 -9.04
CA PHE A 21 7.59 -0.67 -8.42
C PHE A 21 7.81 -0.40 -6.93
N THR A 22 8.39 -1.34 -6.17
CA THR A 22 8.75 -1.08 -4.77
C THR A 22 9.77 0.04 -4.65
N ALA A 23 10.81 0.04 -5.49
CA ALA A 23 11.82 1.09 -5.51
C ALA A 23 11.21 2.46 -5.89
N LEU A 24 10.32 2.48 -6.88
CA LEU A 24 9.58 3.69 -7.25
C LEU A 24 8.68 4.17 -6.11
N GLY A 25 7.95 3.27 -5.43
CA GLY A 25 7.08 3.62 -4.31
C GLY A 25 7.84 4.26 -3.15
N ILE A 26 9.00 3.72 -2.78
CA ILE A 26 9.87 4.36 -1.76
C ILE A 26 10.35 5.72 -2.26
N SER A 27 10.76 5.81 -3.53
CA SER A 27 11.23 7.07 -4.13
C SER A 27 10.15 8.15 -4.14
N THR A 28 8.86 7.80 -4.31
CA THR A 28 7.76 8.77 -4.24
C THR A 28 7.40 9.13 -2.79
N MET A 29 7.41 8.16 -1.88
CA MET A 29 7.18 8.42 -0.45
C MET A 29 8.26 9.33 0.15
N ALA A 30 9.49 9.30 -0.37
CA ALA A 30 10.54 10.25 0.01
C ALA A 30 10.17 11.73 -0.26
N PHE A 31 9.22 11.98 -1.17
CA PHE A 31 8.66 13.31 -1.44
C PHE A 31 7.26 13.49 -0.84
N ASN A 32 6.94 12.76 0.23
CA ASN A 32 5.66 12.80 0.96
C ASN A 32 4.42 12.43 0.13
N LEU A 33 4.58 11.72 -1.00
CA LEU A 33 3.48 11.08 -1.71
C LEU A 33 3.24 9.70 -1.09
N ASN A 34 2.39 9.68 -0.07
CA ASN A 34 2.13 8.52 0.78
C ASN A 34 1.07 7.58 0.20
N GLY A 35 0.88 6.44 0.88
CA GLY A 35 -0.17 5.49 0.57
C GLY A 35 -1.59 6.04 0.75
N PHE A 36 -2.58 5.29 0.28
CA PHE A 36 -3.98 5.68 0.40
C PHE A 36 -4.38 5.91 1.86
N ASN A 37 -5.08 7.02 2.10
CA ASN A 37 -5.68 7.32 3.39
C ASN A 37 -7.19 7.18 3.30
N PHE A 38 -7.72 6.14 3.96
CA PHE A 38 -9.16 5.88 4.05
C PHE A 38 -9.69 6.02 5.48
N ASN A 39 -9.07 6.87 6.28
CA ASN A 39 -9.52 7.13 7.64
C ASN A 39 -10.95 7.68 7.61
N GLN A 40 -11.85 7.04 8.35
CA GLN A 40 -13.25 7.42 8.51
C GLN A 40 -14.01 7.56 7.18
N SER A 41 -13.58 6.82 6.14
CA SER A 41 -14.12 6.98 4.78
C SER A 41 -15.53 6.42 4.58
N VAL A 42 -16.03 5.60 5.50
CA VAL A 42 -17.40 5.05 5.44
C VAL A 42 -18.25 5.67 6.54
N VAL A 43 -19.36 6.28 6.15
CA VAL A 43 -20.32 6.92 7.05
C VAL A 43 -21.74 6.40 6.79
N ASP A 44 -22.54 6.29 7.84
CA ASP A 44 -23.96 5.99 7.72
C ASP A 44 -24.80 7.21 7.28
N SER A 45 -26.09 7.01 7.07
CA SER A 45 -27.03 8.08 6.70
C SER A 45 -27.23 9.15 7.79
N GLN A 46 -26.77 8.90 9.01
CA GLN A 46 -26.78 9.85 10.12
C GLN A 46 -25.44 10.57 10.30
N GLY A 47 -24.46 10.31 9.42
CA GLY A 47 -23.11 10.89 9.47
C GLY A 47 -22.19 10.25 10.51
N ARG A 48 -22.55 9.08 11.06
CA ARG A 48 -21.68 8.35 11.99
C ARG A 48 -20.66 7.54 11.22
N VAL A 49 -19.42 7.58 11.68
CA VAL A 49 -18.32 6.82 11.09
C VAL A 49 -18.51 5.33 11.36
N ILE A 50 -18.51 4.53 10.28
CA ILE A 50 -18.45 3.08 10.35
C ILE A 50 -16.97 2.70 10.17
N ASN A 51 -16.33 2.25 11.26
CA ASN A 51 -14.92 1.88 11.21
C ASN A 51 -14.70 0.69 10.25
N THR A 52 -13.63 0.80 9.47
CA THR A 52 -13.14 -0.23 8.54
C THR A 52 -11.79 -0.77 9.03
N TRP A 53 -11.22 -1.71 8.28
CA TRP A 53 -9.85 -2.16 8.51
C TRP A 53 -8.82 -1.01 8.37
N ALA A 54 -9.09 0.00 7.54
CA ALA A 54 -8.21 1.16 7.40
C ALA A 54 -8.13 1.96 8.71
N ASP A 55 -9.25 2.11 9.42
CA ASP A 55 -9.30 2.80 10.72
C ASP A 55 -8.53 2.03 11.80
N ILE A 56 -8.50 0.70 11.73
CA ILE A 56 -7.70 -0.13 12.64
C ILE A 56 -6.20 0.05 12.35
N ILE A 57 -5.80 0.06 11.08
CA ILE A 57 -4.41 0.32 10.68
C ILE A 57 -3.99 1.73 11.13
N ASN A 58 -4.87 2.72 10.98
CA ASN A 58 -4.58 4.09 11.42
C ASN A 58 -4.31 4.18 12.93
N ARG A 59 -5.03 3.43 13.76
CA ARG A 59 -4.76 3.38 15.22
C ARG A 59 -3.38 2.81 15.53
N ALA A 60 -2.93 1.80 14.80
CA ALA A 60 -1.58 1.27 14.93
C ALA A 60 -0.53 2.30 14.48
N ASN A 61 -0.78 3.01 13.37
CA ASN A 61 0.09 4.07 12.88
C ASN A 61 0.23 5.21 13.90
N LEU A 62 -0.88 5.67 14.50
CA LEU A 62 -0.84 6.67 15.57
C LEU A 62 0.00 6.21 16.76
N GLY A 63 -0.08 4.93 17.13
CA GLY A 63 0.75 4.36 18.19
C GLY A 63 2.26 4.40 17.87
N MET A 64 2.64 4.21 16.60
CA MET A 64 4.03 4.39 16.17
C MET A 64 4.43 5.88 16.17
N GLU A 65 3.57 6.76 15.65
CA GLU A 65 3.83 8.19 15.54
C GLU A 65 4.08 8.86 16.90
N VAL A 66 3.32 8.50 17.94
CA VAL A 66 3.49 9.08 19.29
C VAL A 66 4.72 8.54 20.04
N MET A 67 5.25 7.38 19.63
CA MET A 67 6.36 6.72 20.31
C MET A 67 7.70 6.86 19.59
N HIS A 68 7.66 7.16 18.29
CA HIS A 68 8.85 7.40 17.49
C HIS A 68 9.40 8.80 17.77
N GLU A 69 10.73 8.93 17.83
CA GLU A 69 11.46 10.19 18.04
C GLU A 69 11.39 11.13 16.82
#